data_AF-A0A8K0T9S5-F1
#
_entry.id   AF-A0A8K0T9S5-F1
#
_cell.length_a   1.000
_cell.length_b   1.000
_cell.length_c   1.000
_cell.angle_alpha   90.00
_cell.angle_beta   90.00
_cell.angle_gamma   90.00
#
_symmetry.space_group_name_H-M   'P 1'
#
loop_
_entity.id
_entity.type
_entity.pdbx_description
1 polymer ?
#
loop_
_entity_poly.entity_id
_entity_poly.type
_entity_poly.pdbx_seq_one_letter_code
_entity_poly.pdbx_strand_id
1 'polypeptide(L)'
;MQKPQVTPVVDPIYDPLALAAPIGTSAGSALRLCPGLRTVSYATTWHHLKGFPDFGICSFCFSKHIESSPLAHEFDAIVKTKGLCRFNVPRVTKSLWPEAQRTSSVAALRDYVSRRITIPACTKKGGAVGADGVKWFGLVGGELGMVACEACHEDEVAGTSFAGRFEPLKQVQGASERWICTISYEHVSRCLQIFSACDAWSEFVAAAGKRMALPDCSETMGSATSRNWYRPIRPTGDLDICEACYLDSLALTDLGEHFAETGESFEQKLCMRICDLLLMNLSEALVVCRTKGLGIDAFLRAAGKIASSPRCYKKAGITDGRFYNFAGTSAANFGVCEGCHAGILEPHGVAPLFGSEPKLIQGTAWCAFNPSVERFGGLVDHWLEAVETGAWPTYERWVSRFAALPTCPNFNMVAGRRWYGWDDLPMCPECYETVAEGTQLASSFELRDTSVEGERLCSAYSQHMRGRWAEAISAGDAAGLREFNKYRMSVYAQTVPRFKMLAQMQTMQNQLALSQMMLGLSLQHADAISGWGGSSGYEYGNSSLGYHSSQYGVDSAKAFDEGRATMARANGPIAEASYLKDVWQAVE
;
A
#
# COMPACT_ATOMS: atom_id res chain seq x y z
N MET A 1 19.17 1.60 45.11
CA MET A 1 19.46 1.80 43.69
C MET A 1 18.20 2.31 43.02
N GLN A 2 18.16 3.59 42.65
CA GLN A 2 17.04 4.16 41.89
C GLN A 2 17.03 3.54 40.49
N LYS A 3 15.88 3.03 40.05
CA LYS A 3 15.66 2.71 38.64
C LYS A 3 15.97 3.97 37.83
N PRO A 4 16.82 3.91 36.80
CA PRO A 4 17.01 5.07 35.92
C PRO A 4 15.63 5.45 35.37
N GLN A 5 15.24 6.71 35.53
CA GLN A 5 14.09 7.26 34.83
C GLN A 5 14.39 7.16 33.34
N VAL A 6 13.78 6.16 32.69
CA VAL A 6 13.77 6.05 31.24
C VAL A 6 13.00 7.25 30.74
N THR A 7 13.71 8.20 30.16
CA THR A 7 13.10 9.28 29.38
C THR A 7 12.26 8.60 28.30
N PRO A 8 10.98 8.98 28.10
CA PRO A 8 10.17 8.34 27.08
C PRO A 8 10.89 8.45 25.74
N VAL A 9 11.06 7.31 25.06
CA VAL A 9 11.68 7.27 23.72
C VAL A 9 10.69 7.92 22.76
N VAL A 10 10.83 9.24 22.56
CA VAL A 10 10.08 9.97 21.54
C VAL A 10 10.58 9.46 20.19
N ASP A 11 9.69 8.91 19.35
CA ASP A 11 10.06 8.42 18.03
C ASP A 11 10.70 9.57 17.23
N PRO A 12 12.02 9.50 16.95
CA PRO A 12 12.74 10.62 16.34
C PRO A 12 12.38 10.81 14.87
N ILE A 13 11.58 9.93 14.27
CA ILE A 13 11.11 10.01 12.88
C ILE A 13 9.87 10.90 12.79
N TYR A 14 9.05 10.97 13.85
CA TYR A 14 7.74 11.62 13.81
C TYR A 14 7.60 12.64 14.95
N ASP A 15 7.32 13.89 14.59
CA ASP A 15 6.84 14.88 15.55
C ASP A 15 5.35 14.60 15.81
N PRO A 16 4.88 14.44 17.07
CA PRO A 16 3.50 14.13 17.39
C PRO A 16 2.52 15.10 16.71
N LEU A 17 1.63 14.54 15.91
CA LEU A 17 0.62 15.25 15.16
C LEU A 17 -0.67 15.35 15.98
N ALA A 18 -1.12 16.56 16.25
CA ALA A 18 -2.41 16.77 16.92
C ALA A 18 -3.57 16.25 16.04
N LEU A 19 -4.62 15.70 16.67
CA LEU A 19 -5.88 15.41 15.98
C LEU A 19 -6.43 16.71 15.37
N ALA A 20 -6.50 16.78 14.04
CA ALA A 20 -7.26 17.82 13.38
C ALA A 20 -8.74 17.58 13.70
N ALA A 21 -9.31 18.37 14.61
CA ALA A 21 -10.75 18.36 14.84
C ALA A 21 -11.48 18.62 13.50
N PRO A 22 -12.56 17.87 13.20
CA PRO A 22 -13.34 18.08 11.99
C PRO A 22 -13.80 19.55 11.87
N ILE A 23 -13.65 20.16 10.69
CA ILE A 23 -14.16 21.51 10.44
C ILE A 23 -15.42 21.41 9.58
N GLY A 24 -16.43 22.24 9.90
CA GLY A 24 -17.71 22.29 9.20
C GLY A 24 -17.77 23.18 7.94
N THR A 25 -16.67 23.81 7.51
CA THR A 25 -16.67 24.75 6.37
C THR A 25 -15.59 24.42 5.33
N SER A 26 -15.78 24.92 4.10
CA SER A 26 -14.98 24.64 2.90
C SER A 26 -13.48 24.70 3.14
N ALA A 27 -12.78 23.72 2.57
CA ALA A 27 -11.33 23.55 2.54
C ALA A 27 -10.55 24.86 2.75
N GLY A 28 -10.07 25.06 3.97
CA GLY A 28 -8.94 25.94 4.15
C GLY A 28 -7.79 25.36 3.33
N SER A 29 -7.19 26.16 2.46
CA SER A 29 -6.05 25.76 1.63
C SER A 29 -4.84 25.28 2.44
N ALA A 30 -4.86 25.46 3.77
CA ALA A 30 -3.82 25.06 4.70
C ALA A 30 -4.05 23.66 5.29
N LEU A 31 -3.05 22.81 5.11
CA LEU A 31 -2.88 21.52 5.76
C LEU A 31 -2.74 21.69 7.28
N ARG A 32 -3.35 20.76 8.02
CA ARG A 32 -3.28 20.57 9.47
C ARG A 32 -2.34 19.47 9.91
N LEU A 33 -1.90 18.65 8.95
CA LEU A 33 -0.92 17.58 9.15
C LEU A 33 0.11 17.66 8.03
N CYS A 34 1.34 17.26 8.32
CA CYS A 34 2.35 17.15 7.28
C CYS A 34 2.13 15.86 6.48
N PRO A 35 2.01 15.91 5.13
CA PRO A 35 1.97 14.72 4.28
C PRO A 35 3.33 13.98 4.25
N GLY A 36 4.38 14.56 4.83
CA GLY A 36 5.75 14.09 4.71
C GLY A 36 6.20 14.03 3.24
N LEU A 37 6.92 12.97 2.91
CA LEU A 37 7.41 12.70 1.55
C LEU A 37 6.34 12.09 0.61
N ARG A 38 5.09 11.97 1.06
CA ARG A 38 3.98 11.55 0.18
C ARG A 38 3.69 12.65 -0.84
N THR A 39 3.47 12.25 -2.08
CA THR A 39 2.98 13.18 -3.11
C THR A 39 1.50 13.46 -2.86
N VAL A 40 1.17 14.72 -2.62
CA VAL A 40 -0.18 15.25 -2.53
C VAL A 40 -0.69 15.51 -3.94
N SER A 41 -1.97 15.17 -4.18
CA SER A 41 -2.63 15.24 -5.49
C SER A 41 -3.84 16.21 -5.53
N TYR A 42 -4.03 17.00 -4.48
CA TYR A 42 -5.09 18.00 -4.37
C TYR A 42 -4.52 19.42 -4.17
N ALA A 43 -5.36 20.42 -4.44
CA ALA A 43 -4.97 21.83 -4.36
C ALA A 43 -4.72 22.26 -2.90
N THR A 44 -3.51 22.74 -2.62
CA THR A 44 -3.17 23.28 -1.29
C THR A 44 -2.07 24.35 -1.42
N THR A 45 -1.90 25.15 -0.35
CA THR A 45 -0.83 26.14 -0.26
C THR A 45 0.49 25.46 0.06
N TRP A 46 1.45 25.63 -0.84
CA TRP A 46 2.84 25.23 -0.66
C TRP A 46 3.68 26.47 -0.42
N HIS A 47 4.63 26.38 0.50
CA HIS A 47 5.67 27.36 0.69
C HIS A 47 6.97 26.85 0.10
N HIS A 48 7.87 27.75 -0.24
CA HIS A 48 9.20 27.40 -0.69
C HIS A 48 10.18 28.52 -0.39
N LEU A 49 11.47 28.19 -0.33
CA LEU A 49 12.52 29.20 -0.22
C LEU A 49 12.55 30.03 -1.52
N LYS A 50 12.76 31.34 -1.40
CA LYS A 50 12.93 32.23 -2.57
C LYS A 50 14.00 31.70 -3.52
N GLY A 51 13.65 31.60 -4.80
CA GLY A 51 14.51 31.05 -5.86
C GLY A 51 14.45 29.52 -6.03
N PHE A 52 13.73 28.78 -5.17
CA PHE A 52 13.66 27.32 -5.23
C PHE A 52 12.21 26.79 -5.21
N PRO A 53 11.37 27.09 -6.22
CA PRO A 53 9.94 26.75 -6.23
C PRO A 53 9.64 25.24 -6.22
N ASP A 54 10.62 24.40 -6.57
CA ASP A 54 10.50 22.93 -6.60
C ASP A 54 10.78 22.27 -5.25
N PHE A 55 11.31 23.01 -4.28
CA PHE A 55 11.45 22.55 -2.90
C PHE A 55 10.18 22.87 -2.11
N GLY A 56 9.22 21.94 -2.12
CA GLY A 56 7.94 22.11 -1.44
C GLY A 56 8.03 22.02 0.09
N ILE A 57 7.42 22.99 0.77
CA ILE A 57 7.17 23.02 2.20
C ILE A 57 5.65 23.06 2.37
N CYS A 58 5.05 22.10 3.06
CA CYS A 58 3.61 22.14 3.29
C CYS A 58 3.24 23.30 4.23
N SER A 59 2.03 23.85 4.10
CA SER A 59 1.55 24.92 4.96
C SER A 59 1.58 24.57 6.46
N PHE A 60 1.41 23.29 6.82
CA PHE A 60 1.55 22.84 8.21
C PHE A 60 2.97 23.07 8.73
N CYS A 61 3.99 22.60 8.01
CA CYS A 61 5.38 22.79 8.42
C CYS A 61 5.78 24.26 8.41
N PHE A 62 5.28 25.04 7.45
CA PHE A 62 5.50 26.48 7.42
C PHE A 62 4.92 27.15 8.67
N SER A 63 3.64 26.92 8.99
CA SER A 63 3.00 27.52 10.16
C SER A 63 3.65 27.07 11.48
N LYS A 64 3.97 25.77 11.58
CA LYS A 64 4.57 25.18 12.79
C LYS A 64 5.99 25.66 13.06
N HIS A 65 6.84 25.77 12.02
CA HIS A 65 8.28 25.98 12.21
C HIS A 65 8.79 27.34 11.74
N ILE A 66 8.16 27.96 10.74
CA ILE A 66 8.72 29.09 9.97
C ILE A 66 7.96 30.40 10.20
N GLU A 67 6.63 30.36 10.22
CA GLU A 67 5.75 31.54 10.18
C GLU A 67 6.04 32.56 11.30
N SER A 68 6.29 32.07 12.53
CA SER A 68 6.60 32.92 13.69
C SER A 68 8.08 33.35 13.76
N SER A 69 8.93 32.88 12.84
CA SER A 69 10.36 33.17 12.85
C SER A 69 10.69 34.50 12.14
N PRO A 70 11.78 35.19 12.52
CA PRO A 70 12.25 36.37 11.79
C PRO A 70 12.61 36.09 10.33
N LEU A 71 12.85 34.83 9.97
CA LEU A 71 13.24 34.39 8.63
C LEU A 71 12.04 34.05 7.73
N ALA A 72 10.80 34.21 8.19
CA ALA A 72 9.60 33.91 7.40
C ALA A 72 9.56 34.64 6.05
N HIS A 73 10.13 35.86 5.99
CA HIS A 73 10.21 36.69 4.79
C HIS A 73 11.10 36.12 3.67
N GLU A 74 11.91 35.09 3.94
CA GLU A 74 12.75 34.38 2.95
C GLU A 74 11.95 33.36 2.12
N PHE A 75 10.67 33.15 2.45
CA PHE A 75 9.83 32.14 1.83
C PHE A 75 8.64 32.78 1.10
N ASP A 76 8.30 32.22 -0.05
CA ASP A 76 7.11 32.58 -0.82
C ASP A 76 6.07 31.46 -0.73
N ALA A 77 4.83 31.78 -1.10
CA ALA A 77 3.71 30.86 -1.13
C ALA A 77 3.15 30.71 -2.56
N ILE A 78 2.72 29.50 -2.90
CA ILE A 78 2.11 29.15 -4.18
C ILE A 78 1.06 28.07 -3.98
N VAL A 79 -0.08 28.19 -4.67
CA VAL A 79 -1.08 27.12 -4.70
C VAL A 79 -0.71 26.13 -5.80
N LYS A 80 -0.53 24.86 -5.44
CA LYS A 80 -0.26 23.77 -6.39
C LYS A 80 -1.18 22.60 -6.09
N THR A 81 -1.57 21.88 -7.14
CA THR A 81 -2.35 20.63 -7.06
C THR A 81 -1.48 19.39 -6.89
N LYS A 82 -0.16 19.54 -7.06
CA LYS A 82 0.82 18.48 -6.84
C LYS A 82 2.01 19.04 -6.08
N GLY A 83 2.43 18.32 -5.05
CA GLY A 83 3.59 18.68 -4.25
C GLY A 83 3.91 17.61 -3.23
N LEU A 84 5.07 17.74 -2.60
CA LEU A 84 5.50 16.89 -1.49
C LEU A 84 6.28 17.76 -0.50
N CYS A 85 6.19 17.45 0.80
CA CYS A 85 6.87 18.25 1.81
C CYS A 85 8.29 17.72 2.02
N ARG A 86 9.30 18.51 1.63
CA ARG A 86 10.73 18.20 1.86
C ARG A 86 11.29 18.83 3.13
N PHE A 87 10.47 19.57 3.87
CA PHE A 87 10.91 20.24 5.10
C PHE A 87 10.95 19.29 6.29
N ASN A 88 10.00 18.34 6.37
CA ASN A 88 9.88 17.43 7.50
C ASN A 88 10.80 16.20 7.35
N VAL A 89 12.10 16.45 7.21
CA VAL A 89 13.16 15.42 7.23
C VAL A 89 14.19 15.77 8.30
N PRO A 90 14.84 14.78 8.95
CA PRO A 90 15.71 15.04 10.10
C PRO A 90 16.83 16.04 9.85
N ARG A 91 17.47 16.01 8.67
CA ARG A 91 18.50 17.01 8.30
C ARG A 91 17.98 18.44 8.39
N VAL A 92 16.75 18.69 7.95
CA VAL A 92 16.16 20.04 7.98
C VAL A 92 15.67 20.38 9.38
N THR A 93 14.85 19.53 9.99
CA THR A 93 14.16 19.84 11.25
C THR A 93 15.08 19.83 12.47
N LYS A 94 16.13 19.00 12.48
CA LYS A 94 17.03 18.84 13.64
C LYS A 94 18.37 19.56 13.50
N SER A 95 18.80 19.88 12.28
CA SER A 95 20.11 20.49 12.03
C SER A 95 20.00 21.85 11.33
N LEU A 96 19.55 21.90 10.08
CA LEU A 96 19.64 23.11 9.26
C LEU A 96 18.70 24.23 9.73
N TRP A 97 17.46 23.91 10.09
CA TRP A 97 16.50 24.93 10.54
C TRP A 97 16.88 25.50 11.92
N PRO A 98 17.20 24.70 12.95
CA PRO A 98 17.73 25.23 14.21
C PRO A 98 18.99 26.08 14.04
N GLU A 99 19.90 25.71 13.12
CA GLU A 99 21.08 26.52 12.79
C GLU A 99 20.69 27.86 12.14
N ALA A 100 19.75 27.84 11.19
CA ALA A 100 19.26 29.06 10.55
C ALA A 100 18.65 30.02 11.57
N GLN A 101 17.84 29.51 12.51
CA GLN A 101 17.26 30.31 13.59
C GLN A 101 18.34 30.91 14.50
N ARG A 102 19.37 30.13 14.85
CA ARG A 102 20.46 30.59 15.73
C ARG A 102 21.34 31.65 15.09
N THR A 103 21.58 31.52 13.78
CA THR A 103 22.49 32.40 13.01
C THR A 103 21.74 33.52 12.29
N SER A 104 20.40 33.54 12.36
CA SER A 104 19.54 34.43 11.57
C SER A 104 19.86 34.42 10.07
N SER A 105 20.22 33.25 9.53
CA SER A 105 20.63 33.09 8.13
C SER A 105 20.14 31.77 7.53
N VAL A 106 19.52 31.84 6.35
CA VAL A 106 19.07 30.65 5.59
C VAL A 106 20.16 30.08 4.67
N ALA A 107 21.41 30.52 4.76
CA ALA A 107 22.47 30.14 3.81
C ALA A 107 22.70 28.62 3.75
N ALA A 108 22.91 27.96 4.90
CA ALA A 108 23.12 26.51 4.95
C ALA A 108 21.89 25.72 4.43
N LEU A 109 20.68 26.21 4.74
CA LEU A 109 19.44 25.64 4.22
C LEU A 109 19.34 25.81 2.70
N ARG A 110 19.72 26.98 2.18
CA ARG A 110 19.73 27.29 0.74
C ARG A 110 20.68 26.37 -0.03
N ASP A 111 21.88 26.15 0.50
CA ASP A 111 22.86 25.24 -0.09
C ASP A 111 22.33 23.81 -0.15
N TYR A 112 21.73 23.33 0.94
CA TYR A 112 21.08 22.03 0.98
C TYR A 112 19.93 21.93 -0.03
N VAL A 113 19.03 22.92 -0.07
CA VAL A 113 17.88 22.95 -0.99
C VAL A 113 18.36 22.88 -2.44
N SER A 114 19.37 23.68 -2.80
CA SER A 114 19.92 23.74 -4.15
C SER A 114 20.47 22.39 -4.63
N ARG A 115 21.12 21.64 -3.74
CA ARG A 115 21.59 20.28 -4.04
C ARG A 115 20.43 19.30 -4.07
N ARG A 116 19.55 19.33 -3.06
CA ARG A 116 18.52 18.32 -2.84
C ARG A 116 17.48 18.24 -3.95
N ILE A 117 17.16 19.35 -4.62
CA ILE A 117 16.24 19.36 -5.78
C ILE A 117 16.79 18.59 -6.98
N THR A 118 18.12 18.46 -7.10
CA THR A 118 18.78 17.71 -8.19
C THR A 118 18.87 16.20 -7.92
N ILE A 119 18.59 15.78 -6.70
CA ILE A 119 18.73 14.39 -6.24
C ILE A 119 17.37 13.68 -6.34
N PRO A 120 17.26 12.54 -7.07
CA PRO A 120 16.04 11.74 -7.13
C PRO A 120 15.57 11.28 -5.74
N ALA A 121 14.27 11.05 -5.57
CA ALA A 121 13.75 10.51 -4.32
C ALA A 121 14.19 9.05 -4.11
N CYS A 122 14.32 8.63 -2.85
CA CYS A 122 14.58 7.23 -2.53
C CYS A 122 13.43 6.33 -3.00
N THR A 123 13.75 5.24 -3.72
CA THR A 123 12.78 4.24 -4.19
C THR A 123 12.36 3.24 -3.11
N LYS A 124 12.90 3.38 -1.89
CA LYS A 124 12.62 2.53 -0.72
C LYS A 124 12.80 1.04 -1.06
N LYS A 125 11.85 0.20 -0.62
CA LYS A 125 11.80 -1.24 -0.91
C LYS A 125 11.73 -1.58 -2.40
N GLY A 126 11.30 -0.64 -3.25
CA GLY A 126 11.31 -0.82 -4.69
C GLY A 126 12.73 -1.03 -5.23
N GLY A 127 13.73 -0.43 -4.59
CA GLY A 127 15.11 -0.43 -5.09
C GLY A 127 15.26 0.35 -6.39
N ALA A 128 16.50 0.70 -6.73
CA ALA A 128 16.85 1.33 -8.00
C ALA A 128 17.77 0.41 -8.78
N VAL A 129 17.70 0.47 -10.11
CA VAL A 129 18.64 -0.23 -11.01
C VAL A 129 19.74 0.72 -11.49
N GLY A 130 20.86 0.20 -11.99
CA GLY A 130 21.97 1.06 -12.44
C GLY A 130 21.57 2.07 -13.53
N ALA A 131 20.58 1.75 -14.36
CA ALA A 131 20.02 2.67 -15.36
C ALA A 131 19.33 3.91 -14.77
N ASP A 132 18.93 3.88 -13.50
CA ASP A 132 18.29 5.01 -12.80
C ASP A 132 19.30 6.10 -12.40
N GLY A 133 20.61 5.82 -12.50
CA GLY A 133 21.67 6.79 -12.22
C GLY A 133 21.77 7.23 -10.75
N VAL A 134 21.24 6.43 -9.82
CA VAL A 134 21.28 6.73 -8.39
C VAL A 134 22.72 6.61 -7.86
N LYS A 135 23.20 7.63 -7.15
CA LYS A 135 24.46 7.55 -6.43
C LYS A 135 24.25 6.88 -5.08
N TRP A 136 25.24 6.09 -4.68
CA TRP A 136 25.19 5.28 -3.47
C TRP A 136 26.38 5.59 -2.55
N PHE A 137 26.11 5.51 -1.26
CA PHE A 137 27.06 5.69 -0.18
C PHE A 137 27.10 4.40 0.63
N GLY A 138 28.29 3.91 0.91
CA GLY A 138 28.53 2.72 1.72
C GLY A 138 29.24 3.08 3.01
N LEU A 139 29.31 2.13 3.93
CA LEU A 139 30.17 2.29 5.10
C LEU A 139 31.65 2.26 4.69
N VAL A 140 32.46 3.10 5.34
CA VAL A 140 33.91 3.10 5.15
C VAL A 140 34.45 1.70 5.38
N GLY A 141 35.19 1.17 4.40
CA GLY A 141 35.74 -0.19 4.45
C GLY A 141 34.74 -1.31 4.12
N GLY A 142 33.53 -0.98 3.67
CA GLY A 142 32.53 -1.94 3.19
C GLY A 142 31.82 -2.74 4.29
N GLU A 143 31.85 -2.25 5.53
CA GLU A 143 31.17 -2.90 6.66
C GLU A 143 29.68 -3.18 6.33
N LEU A 144 29.22 -4.38 6.65
CA LEU A 144 27.82 -4.85 6.51
C LEU A 144 27.25 -4.92 5.08
N GLY A 145 27.98 -4.47 4.05
CA GLY A 145 27.42 -4.34 2.69
C GLY A 145 26.22 -3.37 2.62
N MET A 146 26.09 -2.49 3.61
CA MET A 146 24.99 -1.53 3.71
C MET A 146 25.14 -0.43 2.65
N VAL A 147 24.03 -0.02 2.04
CA VAL A 147 24.00 1.08 1.07
C VAL A 147 22.94 2.13 1.41
N ALA A 148 23.31 3.40 1.29
CA ALA A 148 22.43 4.55 1.38
C ALA A 148 22.37 5.24 0.00
N CYS A 149 21.18 5.44 -0.56
CA CYS A 149 21.05 6.28 -1.75
C CYS A 149 21.34 7.75 -1.40
N GLU A 150 21.75 8.55 -2.38
CA GLU A 150 22.09 9.97 -2.21
C GLU A 150 21.00 10.77 -1.47
N ALA A 151 19.72 10.48 -1.72
CA ALA A 151 18.60 11.12 -1.00
C ALA A 151 18.62 10.82 0.50
N CYS A 152 18.70 9.54 0.90
CA CYS A 152 18.77 9.19 2.32
C CYS A 152 20.07 9.64 2.97
N HIS A 153 21.18 9.67 2.21
CA HIS A 153 22.42 10.25 2.71
C HIS A 153 22.22 11.73 3.09
N GLU A 154 21.68 12.55 2.18
CA GLU A 154 21.43 13.97 2.44
C GLU A 154 20.36 14.21 3.52
N ASP A 155 19.25 13.46 3.49
CA ASP A 155 18.07 13.72 4.32
C ASP A 155 18.21 13.16 5.75
N GLU A 156 18.91 12.02 5.92
CA GLU A 156 18.98 11.26 7.17
C GLU A 156 20.39 11.20 7.77
N VAL A 157 21.43 10.98 6.95
CA VAL A 157 22.80 10.66 7.42
C VAL A 157 23.64 11.92 7.63
N ALA A 158 23.67 12.83 6.67
CA ALA A 158 24.58 13.97 6.65
C ALA A 158 24.43 14.86 7.89
N GLY A 159 23.23 14.91 8.49
CA GLY A 159 22.88 15.62 9.73
C GLY A 159 23.42 15.03 11.02
N THR A 160 24.07 13.87 10.98
CA THR A 160 24.42 13.09 12.16
C THR A 160 25.94 13.07 12.41
N SER A 161 26.34 12.72 13.63
CA SER A 161 27.75 12.45 13.97
C SER A 161 28.37 11.31 13.15
N PHE A 162 27.53 10.44 12.57
CA PHE A 162 27.95 9.31 11.76
C PHE A 162 28.20 9.66 10.29
N ALA A 163 27.97 10.90 9.84
CA ALA A 163 28.14 11.28 8.44
C ALA A 163 29.53 10.91 7.88
N GLY A 164 30.61 11.10 8.67
CA GLY A 164 31.98 10.74 8.28
C GLY A 164 32.26 9.22 8.17
N ARG A 165 31.32 8.36 8.55
CA ARG A 165 31.40 6.90 8.41
C ARG A 165 30.85 6.40 7.07
N PHE A 166 30.26 7.30 6.28
CA PHE A 166 29.72 6.99 4.96
C PHE A 166 30.60 7.61 3.88
N GLU A 167 30.95 6.81 2.87
CA GLU A 167 31.71 7.27 1.72
C GLU A 167 30.99 6.92 0.41
N PRO A 168 31.14 7.71 -0.66
CA PRO A 168 30.63 7.35 -1.97
C PRO A 168 31.14 5.97 -2.39
N LEU A 169 30.24 5.08 -2.80
CA LEU A 169 30.62 3.77 -3.30
C LEU A 169 31.37 3.92 -4.62
N LYS A 170 32.56 3.32 -4.67
CA LYS A 170 33.36 3.24 -5.91
C LYS A 170 32.84 2.18 -6.87
N GLN A 171 32.10 1.18 -6.34
CA GLN A 171 31.47 0.16 -7.16
C GLN A 171 30.35 0.79 -7.99
N VAL A 172 30.44 0.59 -9.31
CA VAL A 172 29.37 0.95 -10.23
C VAL A 172 28.33 -0.15 -10.18
N GLN A 173 27.09 0.22 -9.87
CA GLN A 173 25.93 -0.67 -9.95
C GLN A 173 25.73 -1.14 -11.39
N GLY A 174 25.59 -2.44 -11.61
CA GLY A 174 25.29 -2.98 -12.94
C GLY A 174 23.98 -2.43 -13.49
N ALA A 175 23.86 -2.25 -14.82
CA ALA A 175 22.70 -1.60 -15.44
C ALA A 175 21.35 -2.22 -15.05
N SER A 176 21.28 -3.54 -14.88
CA SER A 176 20.11 -4.30 -14.45
C SER A 176 20.17 -4.75 -12.98
N GLU A 177 21.27 -4.49 -12.29
CA GLU A 177 21.45 -4.86 -10.89
C GLU A 177 20.57 -3.96 -10.02
N ARG A 178 19.79 -4.52 -9.09
CA ARG A 178 18.88 -3.76 -8.23
C ARG A 178 19.43 -3.66 -6.82
N TRP A 179 19.63 -2.44 -6.34
CA TRP A 179 20.04 -2.15 -4.97
C TRP A 179 18.89 -1.50 -4.19
N ILE A 180 18.78 -1.85 -2.91
CA ILE A 180 17.75 -1.32 -1.99
C ILE A 180 18.45 -0.48 -0.92
N CYS A 181 17.99 0.76 -0.73
CA CYS A 181 18.53 1.65 0.29
C CYS A 181 18.24 1.10 1.69
N THR A 182 19.26 0.72 2.44
CA THR A 182 19.11 0.19 3.79
C THR A 182 18.57 1.24 4.76
N ILE A 183 18.95 2.51 4.60
CA ILE A 183 18.43 3.62 5.42
C ILE A 183 16.92 3.79 5.24
N SER A 184 16.33 3.28 4.14
CA SER A 184 14.88 3.37 3.91
C SER A 184 14.04 2.44 4.80
N TYR A 185 14.65 1.49 5.51
CA TYR A 185 13.96 0.72 6.55
C TYR A 185 13.73 1.62 7.78
N GLU A 186 12.47 1.73 8.24
CA GLU A 186 12.12 2.60 9.38
C GLU A 186 12.98 2.28 10.61
N HIS A 187 13.25 1.00 10.89
CA HIS A 187 14.11 0.61 12.00
C HIS A 187 15.52 1.19 11.87
N VAL A 188 16.13 1.08 10.69
CA VAL A 188 17.51 1.53 10.45
C VAL A 188 17.61 3.05 10.53
N SER A 189 16.65 3.76 9.93
CA SER A 189 16.56 5.22 10.05
C SER A 189 16.40 5.64 11.52
N ARG A 190 15.54 4.94 12.29
CA ARG A 190 15.35 5.23 13.72
C ARG A 190 16.63 5.01 14.52
N CYS A 191 17.29 3.88 14.33
CA CYS A 191 18.57 3.54 14.95
C CYS A 191 19.65 4.57 14.62
N LEU A 192 19.73 5.02 13.36
CA LEU A 192 20.65 6.08 12.94
C LEU A 192 20.42 7.36 13.74
N GLN A 193 19.16 7.80 13.85
CA GLN A 193 18.82 9.03 14.58
C GLN A 193 19.08 8.92 16.09
N ILE A 194 18.81 7.76 16.71
CA ILE A 194 19.00 7.55 18.16
C ILE A 194 20.48 7.41 18.50
N PHE A 195 21.18 6.50 17.83
CA PHE A 195 22.55 6.13 18.22
C PHE A 195 23.59 7.18 17.81
N SER A 196 23.34 7.94 16.74
CA SER A 196 24.23 9.05 16.38
C SER A 196 24.21 10.17 17.43
N ALA A 197 23.10 10.41 18.11
CA ALA A 197 23.01 11.41 19.17
C ALA A 197 23.92 11.10 20.37
N CYS A 198 24.26 9.82 20.58
CA CYS A 198 25.12 9.34 21.68
C CYS A 198 26.47 8.76 21.19
N ASP A 199 26.81 8.92 19.91
CA ASP A 199 28.00 8.34 19.26
C ASP A 199 28.16 6.80 19.42
N ALA A 200 27.03 6.10 19.49
CA ALA A 200 26.96 4.65 19.71
C ALA A 200 27.03 3.86 18.38
N TRP A 201 28.18 3.94 17.69
CA TRP A 201 28.36 3.36 16.34
C TRP A 201 28.12 1.85 16.29
N SER A 202 28.68 1.11 17.25
CA SER A 202 28.57 -0.35 17.32
C SER A 202 27.12 -0.84 17.42
N GLU A 203 26.31 -0.13 18.18
CA GLU A 203 24.90 -0.40 18.41
C GLU A 203 24.08 -0.15 17.14
N PHE A 204 24.42 0.92 16.40
CA PHE A 204 23.84 1.17 15.09
C PHE A 204 24.15 0.06 14.09
N VAL A 205 25.43 -0.34 13.96
CA VAL A 205 25.83 -1.41 13.04
C VAL A 205 25.14 -2.73 13.39
N ALA A 206 25.09 -3.09 14.68
CA ALA A 206 24.41 -4.30 15.13
C ALA A 206 22.91 -4.28 14.84
N ALA A 207 22.22 -3.16 15.10
CA ALA A 207 20.79 -3.01 14.83
C ALA A 207 20.47 -3.00 13.33
N ALA A 208 21.28 -2.31 12.52
CA ALA A 208 21.14 -2.29 11.07
C ALA A 208 21.35 -3.70 10.49
N GLY A 209 22.40 -4.40 10.95
CA GLY A 209 22.69 -5.77 10.52
C GLY A 209 21.58 -6.74 10.87
N LYS A 210 21.01 -6.62 12.07
CA LYS A 210 19.85 -7.40 12.50
C LYS A 210 18.68 -7.25 11.52
N ARG A 211 18.32 -6.01 11.15
CA ARG A 211 17.19 -5.78 10.23
C ARG A 211 17.50 -6.25 8.80
N MET A 212 18.74 -6.07 8.33
CA MET A 212 19.17 -6.50 6.99
C MET A 212 19.16 -8.02 6.81
N ALA A 213 19.44 -8.77 7.88
CA ALA A 213 19.41 -10.24 7.86
C ALA A 213 18.00 -10.83 7.75
N LEU A 214 16.95 -10.01 7.97
CA LEU A 214 15.57 -10.46 7.95
C LEU A 214 14.92 -10.24 6.57
N PRO A 215 14.17 -11.22 6.06
CA PRO A 215 13.37 -11.03 4.87
C PRO A 215 12.24 -10.03 5.14
N ASP A 216 11.73 -9.42 4.08
CA ASP A 216 10.51 -8.64 4.18
C ASP A 216 9.30 -9.51 4.63
N CYS A 217 8.32 -8.85 5.22
CA CYS A 217 7.07 -9.49 5.60
C CYS A 217 6.29 -9.94 4.34
N SER A 218 5.80 -11.19 4.35
CA SER A 218 5.10 -11.79 3.21
C SER A 218 3.61 -11.91 3.46
N GLU A 219 2.79 -11.67 2.43
CA GLU A 219 1.34 -11.93 2.41
C GLU A 219 0.99 -13.43 2.48
N THR A 220 1.98 -14.34 2.44
CA THR A 220 1.78 -15.79 2.52
C THR A 220 1.86 -16.29 3.95
N MET A 221 0.97 -17.22 4.32
CA MET A 221 1.15 -17.97 5.56
C MET A 221 2.48 -18.71 5.53
N GLY A 222 3.26 -18.59 6.60
CA GLY A 222 4.51 -19.30 6.81
C GLY A 222 4.46 -20.15 8.07
N SER A 223 5.37 -21.12 8.19
CA SER A 223 5.55 -21.82 9.47
C SER A 223 5.91 -20.83 10.57
N ALA A 224 5.38 -21.05 11.78
CA ALA A 224 5.74 -20.27 12.96
C ALA A 224 7.25 -20.31 13.25
N THR A 225 7.98 -21.34 12.80
CA THR A 225 9.46 -21.42 12.91
C THR A 225 10.23 -20.59 11.89
N SER A 226 9.58 -20.05 10.86
CA SER A 226 10.28 -19.34 9.77
C SER A 226 10.91 -18.02 10.20
N ARG A 227 10.51 -17.48 11.35
CA ARG A 227 10.94 -16.19 11.90
C ARG A 227 10.49 -16.06 13.36
N ASN A 228 11.04 -15.09 14.07
CA ASN A 228 10.55 -14.75 15.41
C ASN A 228 9.23 -13.96 15.32
N TRP A 229 8.37 -14.14 16.31
CA TRP A 229 7.05 -13.51 16.42
C TRP A 229 6.93 -12.75 17.73
N TYR A 230 6.18 -11.65 17.69
CA TYR A 230 5.95 -10.75 18.80
C TYR A 230 4.45 -10.62 19.05
N ARG A 231 4.07 -10.59 20.34
CA ARG A 231 2.70 -10.34 20.79
C ARG A 231 2.67 -9.26 21.86
N PRO A 232 1.53 -8.55 22.01
CA PRO A 232 1.32 -7.71 23.18
C PRO A 232 1.50 -8.51 24.48
N ILE A 233 2.21 -7.93 25.45
CA ILE A 233 2.36 -8.51 26.79
C ILE A 233 0.99 -8.59 27.48
N ARG A 234 0.13 -7.60 27.23
CA ARG A 234 -1.28 -7.62 27.64
C ARG A 234 -2.08 -8.43 26.61
N PRO A 235 -2.62 -9.60 26.96
CA PRO A 235 -3.32 -10.46 26.00
C PRO A 235 -4.47 -9.72 25.33
N THR A 236 -4.41 -9.61 24.01
CA THR A 236 -5.34 -8.83 23.18
C THR A 236 -5.64 -9.62 21.92
N GLY A 237 -6.47 -10.65 22.03
CA GLY A 237 -6.69 -11.61 20.94
C GLY A 237 -5.40 -12.33 20.50
N ASP A 238 -5.53 -13.16 19.47
CA ASP A 238 -4.39 -13.84 18.84
C ASP A 238 -3.76 -12.92 17.79
N LEU A 239 -2.96 -11.97 18.26
CA LEU A 239 -2.17 -11.09 17.40
C LEU A 239 -0.77 -11.62 17.22
N ASP A 240 -0.30 -11.71 15.98
CA ASP A 240 1.03 -12.17 15.61
C ASP A 240 1.75 -11.13 14.74
N ILE A 241 2.85 -10.58 15.26
CA ILE A 241 3.69 -9.61 14.54
C ILE A 241 5.03 -10.26 14.24
N CYS A 242 5.41 -10.33 12.97
CA CYS A 242 6.73 -10.87 12.62
C CYS A 242 7.85 -9.90 13.06
N GLU A 243 9.04 -10.45 13.32
CA GLU A 243 10.20 -9.66 13.76
C GLU A 243 10.52 -8.45 12.86
N ALA A 244 10.46 -8.61 11.53
CA ALA A 244 10.72 -7.50 10.61
C ALA A 244 9.71 -6.33 10.81
N CYS A 245 8.42 -6.63 10.93
CA CYS A 245 7.40 -5.62 11.20
C CYS A 245 7.48 -5.05 12.62
N TYR A 246 7.88 -5.86 13.61
CA TYR A 246 8.17 -5.36 14.96
C TYR A 246 9.32 -4.35 14.92
N LEU A 247 10.43 -4.68 14.26
CA LEU A 247 11.58 -3.77 14.15
C LEU A 247 11.21 -2.46 13.45
N ASP A 248 10.54 -2.54 12.30
CA ASP A 248 10.20 -1.37 11.49
C ASP A 248 9.15 -0.50 12.21
N SER A 249 8.12 -1.10 12.81
CA SER A 249 6.98 -0.34 13.33
C SER A 249 6.99 -0.03 14.84
N LEU A 250 7.65 -0.86 15.66
CA LEU A 250 7.52 -0.86 17.13
C LEU A 250 8.85 -0.74 17.88
N ALA A 251 9.94 -1.34 17.39
CA ALA A 251 11.20 -1.33 18.11
C ALA A 251 11.76 0.09 18.24
N LEU A 252 12.25 0.42 19.43
CA LEU A 252 12.73 1.76 19.78
C LEU A 252 11.67 2.86 19.65
N THR A 253 10.40 2.52 19.87
CA THR A 253 9.31 3.48 20.11
C THR A 253 8.78 3.29 21.54
N ASP A 254 7.98 4.24 22.01
CA ASP A 254 7.22 4.17 23.26
C ASP A 254 6.24 2.98 23.30
N LEU A 255 5.83 2.44 22.15
CA LEU A 255 4.94 1.29 22.05
C LEU A 255 5.68 -0.05 22.15
N GLY A 256 6.97 -0.09 21.78
CA GLY A 256 7.73 -1.33 21.63
C GLY A 256 7.90 -2.14 22.91
N GLU A 257 7.92 -1.48 24.07
CA GLU A 257 8.06 -2.13 25.39
C GLU A 257 6.82 -2.94 25.79
N HIS A 258 5.69 -2.74 25.12
CA HIS A 258 4.44 -3.46 25.39
C HIS A 258 4.33 -4.77 24.62
N PHE A 259 5.37 -5.17 23.89
CA PHE A 259 5.41 -6.39 23.10
C PHE A 259 6.58 -7.26 23.55
N ALA A 260 6.36 -8.57 23.53
CA ALA A 260 7.37 -9.56 23.83
C ALA A 260 7.43 -10.61 22.73
N GLU A 261 8.63 -11.17 22.54
CA GLU A 261 8.83 -12.33 21.68
C GLU A 261 8.06 -13.53 22.24
N THR A 262 7.44 -14.31 21.36
CA THR A 262 6.69 -15.50 21.75
C THR A 262 7.62 -16.63 22.18
N GLY A 263 7.57 -17.02 23.45
CA GLY A 263 8.18 -18.26 23.94
C GLY A 263 7.24 -19.44 23.70
N GLU A 264 7.43 -20.17 22.60
CA GLU A 264 6.43 -21.15 22.14
C GLU A 264 6.81 -22.61 22.40
N SER A 265 5.79 -23.42 22.68
CA SER A 265 5.94 -24.89 22.72
C SER A 265 6.24 -25.46 21.32
N PHE A 266 6.71 -26.71 21.27
CA PHE A 266 7.00 -27.38 20.00
C PHE A 266 5.77 -27.50 19.08
N GLU A 267 4.57 -27.72 19.64
CA GLU A 267 3.33 -27.84 18.84
C GLU A 267 2.93 -26.50 18.22
N GLN A 268 3.06 -25.40 18.96
CA GLN A 268 2.74 -24.05 18.49
C GLN A 268 3.66 -23.58 17.35
N LYS A 269 4.89 -24.13 17.31
CA LYS A 269 5.86 -23.91 16.24
C LYS A 269 5.49 -24.60 14.92
N LEU A 270 4.63 -25.61 14.96
CA LEU A 270 4.12 -26.29 13.76
C LEU A 270 2.93 -25.56 13.12
N CYS A 271 2.34 -24.57 13.79
CA CYS A 271 1.25 -23.79 13.26
C CYS A 271 1.69 -22.87 12.10
N MET A 272 0.78 -22.64 11.16
CA MET A 272 0.95 -21.66 10.10
C MET A 272 0.47 -20.29 10.57
N ARG A 273 1.25 -19.24 10.28
CA ARG A 273 1.00 -17.87 10.72
C ARG A 273 1.16 -16.87 9.60
N ILE A 274 0.46 -15.76 9.74
CA ILE A 274 0.60 -14.57 8.91
C ILE A 274 0.71 -13.36 9.83
N CYS A 275 1.52 -12.38 9.44
CA CYS A 275 1.67 -11.17 10.26
C CYS A 275 0.40 -10.33 10.21
N ASP A 276 -0.19 -10.02 11.37
CA ASP A 276 -1.41 -9.23 11.45
C ASP A 276 -1.21 -7.77 11.06
N LEU A 277 0.02 -7.23 11.08
CA LEU A 277 0.32 -5.90 10.53
C LEU A 277 0.20 -5.83 8.99
N LEU A 278 -0.08 -6.94 8.30
CA LEU A 278 -0.51 -6.93 6.90
C LEU A 278 -1.98 -6.53 6.75
N LEU A 279 -2.76 -6.59 7.83
CA LEU A 279 -4.12 -6.04 7.86
C LEU A 279 -4.01 -4.51 7.90
N MET A 280 -4.50 -3.86 6.86
CA MET A 280 -4.38 -2.41 6.68
C MET A 280 -4.95 -1.63 7.86
N ASN A 281 -6.08 -2.06 8.41
CA ASN A 281 -6.70 -1.43 9.58
C ASN A 281 -5.86 -1.55 10.86
N LEU A 282 -5.12 -2.65 11.05
CA LEU A 282 -4.23 -2.79 12.21
C LEU A 282 -2.95 -1.97 12.01
N SER A 283 -2.37 -2.00 10.80
CA SER A 283 -1.22 -1.16 10.46
C SER A 283 -1.52 0.33 10.61
N GLU A 284 -2.69 0.77 10.11
CA GLU A 284 -3.12 2.15 10.23
C GLU A 284 -3.34 2.56 11.70
N ALA A 285 -4.02 1.72 12.49
CA ALA A 285 -4.20 1.96 13.92
C ALA A 285 -2.86 2.19 14.63
N LEU A 286 -1.85 1.37 14.32
CA LEU A 286 -0.52 1.50 14.89
C LEU A 286 0.15 2.82 14.46
N VAL A 287 0.15 3.13 13.17
CA VAL A 287 0.74 4.37 12.63
C VAL A 287 0.08 5.60 13.25
N VAL A 288 -1.24 5.60 13.39
CA VAL A 288 -1.98 6.73 13.98
C VAL A 288 -1.71 6.85 15.47
N CYS A 289 -1.67 5.74 16.21
CA CYS A 289 -1.36 5.79 17.65
C CYS A 289 0.05 6.33 17.90
N ARG A 290 1.01 5.89 17.09
CA ARG A 290 2.41 6.36 17.13
C ARG A 290 2.53 7.83 16.73
N THR A 291 1.94 8.22 15.60
CA THR A 291 2.08 9.59 15.08
C THR A 291 1.25 10.62 15.83
N LYS A 292 0.15 10.24 16.49
CA LYS A 292 -0.70 11.17 17.26
C LYS A 292 -0.52 11.06 18.78
N GLY A 293 0.35 10.18 19.26
CA GLY A 293 0.60 9.98 20.69
C GLY A 293 -0.64 9.50 21.46
N LEU A 294 -1.51 8.68 20.85
CA LEU A 294 -2.72 8.16 21.52
C LEU A 294 -2.41 7.08 22.57
N GLY A 295 -1.15 6.63 22.63
CA GLY A 295 -0.66 5.61 23.55
C GLY A 295 -1.10 4.19 23.17
N ILE A 296 -0.52 3.22 23.89
CA ILE A 296 -0.74 1.79 23.62
C ILE A 296 -2.19 1.34 23.82
N ASP A 297 -2.93 1.95 24.76
CA ASP A 297 -4.30 1.54 25.07
C ASP A 297 -5.25 1.75 23.88
N ALA A 298 -5.05 2.83 23.11
CA ALA A 298 -5.81 3.07 21.89
C ALA A 298 -5.56 1.96 20.86
N PHE A 299 -4.29 1.59 20.66
CA PHE A 299 -3.91 0.51 19.76
C PHE A 299 -4.49 -0.84 20.19
N LEU A 300 -4.34 -1.23 21.47
CA LEU A 300 -4.83 -2.52 21.94
C LEU A 300 -6.36 -2.62 21.91
N ARG A 301 -7.09 -1.53 22.16
CA ARG A 301 -8.56 -1.52 21.96
C ARG A 301 -8.94 -1.81 20.51
N ALA A 302 -8.30 -1.10 19.57
CA ALA A 302 -8.52 -1.34 18.14
C ALA A 302 -8.15 -2.78 17.76
N ALA A 303 -6.99 -3.26 18.20
CA ALA A 303 -6.50 -4.59 17.89
C ALA A 303 -7.41 -5.70 18.44
N GLY A 304 -7.91 -5.57 19.68
CA GLY A 304 -8.87 -6.51 20.26
C GLY A 304 -10.20 -6.54 19.50
N LYS A 305 -10.66 -5.38 19.03
CA LYS A 305 -11.87 -5.30 18.19
C LYS A 305 -11.65 -5.94 16.82
N ILE A 306 -10.51 -5.67 16.18
CA ILE A 306 -10.13 -6.29 14.90
C ILE A 306 -10.02 -7.81 15.02
N ALA A 307 -9.40 -8.30 16.09
CA ALA A 307 -9.22 -9.74 16.32
C ALA A 307 -10.55 -10.47 16.57
N SER A 308 -11.54 -9.78 17.13
CA SER A 308 -12.89 -10.34 17.40
C SER A 308 -13.89 -10.13 16.27
N SER A 309 -13.55 -9.37 15.24
CA SER A 309 -14.37 -9.17 14.04
C SER A 309 -13.94 -10.09 12.89
N PRO A 310 -14.84 -10.42 11.95
CA PRO A 310 -14.45 -11.04 10.69
C PRO A 310 -13.33 -10.25 9.98
N ARG A 311 -12.26 -10.94 9.58
CA ARG A 311 -11.06 -10.29 9.05
C ARG A 311 -11.28 -9.69 7.66
N CYS A 312 -10.84 -8.46 7.47
CA CYS A 312 -10.91 -7.74 6.20
C CYS A 312 -9.68 -8.05 5.33
N TYR A 313 -9.62 -9.26 4.76
CA TYR A 313 -8.50 -9.68 3.94
C TYR A 313 -8.57 -9.12 2.52
N LYS A 314 -7.41 -8.77 1.98
CA LYS A 314 -7.26 -8.44 0.55
C LYS A 314 -7.77 -9.63 -0.29
N LYS A 315 -8.52 -9.33 -1.35
CA LYS A 315 -9.16 -10.29 -2.27
C LYS A 315 -10.26 -11.17 -1.66
N ALA A 316 -10.67 -10.93 -0.42
CA ALA A 316 -11.78 -11.65 0.20
C ALA A 316 -12.81 -10.67 0.77
N GLY A 317 -14.08 -10.91 0.45
CA GLY A 317 -15.20 -10.24 1.11
C GLY A 317 -15.42 -10.79 2.52
N ILE A 318 -16.21 -10.07 3.31
CA ILE A 318 -16.59 -10.45 4.66
C ILE A 318 -17.98 -11.08 4.61
N THR A 319 -18.08 -12.35 5.02
CA THR A 319 -19.36 -13.06 5.15
C THR A 319 -20.02 -12.74 6.49
N ASP A 320 -21.31 -12.40 6.45
CA ASP A 320 -22.14 -12.09 7.62
C ASP A 320 -21.53 -11.01 8.54
N GLY A 321 -20.95 -9.99 7.90
CA GLY A 321 -20.22 -8.92 8.56
C GLY A 321 -21.12 -7.80 9.10
N ARG A 322 -20.58 -7.05 10.06
CA ARG A 322 -21.16 -5.82 10.61
C ARG A 322 -20.52 -4.59 9.96
N PHE A 323 -21.33 -3.68 9.44
CA PHE A 323 -20.88 -2.52 8.66
C PHE A 323 -21.50 -1.20 9.13
N TYR A 324 -20.68 -0.15 9.08
CA TYR A 324 -21.02 1.23 9.41
C TYR A 324 -21.11 2.07 8.12
N ASN A 325 -22.14 2.90 8.03
CA ASN A 325 -22.32 3.87 6.95
C ASN A 325 -22.25 5.30 7.53
N PHE A 326 -22.11 6.32 6.68
CA PHE A 326 -22.21 7.71 7.09
C PHE A 326 -23.53 8.00 7.82
N ALA A 327 -23.47 8.89 8.81
CA ALA A 327 -24.66 9.32 9.53
C ALA A 327 -25.61 10.08 8.57
N GLY A 328 -26.89 9.69 8.52
CA GLY A 328 -27.90 10.38 7.73
C GLY A 328 -27.94 10.06 6.23
N THR A 329 -27.03 9.24 5.70
CA THR A 329 -27.06 8.78 4.30
C THR A 329 -27.09 7.25 4.20
N SER A 330 -27.96 6.73 3.32
CA SER A 330 -27.93 5.31 2.92
C SER A 330 -27.15 5.19 1.62
N ALA A 331 -25.83 5.37 1.68
CA ALA A 331 -24.96 5.08 0.55
C ALA A 331 -24.94 3.56 0.31
N ALA A 332 -25.78 3.06 -0.61
CA ALA A 332 -26.04 1.64 -0.80
C ALA A 332 -24.79 0.78 -1.08
N ASN A 333 -23.76 1.38 -1.68
CA ASN A 333 -22.51 0.71 -2.04
C ASN A 333 -21.30 1.15 -1.21
N PHE A 334 -21.52 1.76 -0.04
CA PHE A 334 -20.44 2.16 0.85
C PHE A 334 -20.71 1.70 2.28
N GLY A 335 -19.80 0.88 2.80
CA GLY A 335 -19.84 0.40 4.17
C GLY A 335 -18.45 0.13 4.72
N VAL A 336 -18.20 0.53 5.96
CA VAL A 336 -16.95 0.29 6.68
C VAL A 336 -17.17 -0.87 7.65
N CYS A 337 -16.42 -1.96 7.54
CA CYS A 337 -16.60 -3.09 8.43
C CYS A 337 -16.17 -2.73 9.87
N GLU A 338 -16.67 -3.48 10.84
CA GLU A 338 -16.39 -3.28 12.27
C GLU A 338 -14.89 -3.19 12.60
N GLY A 339 -14.06 -4.02 11.97
CA GLY A 339 -12.61 -3.97 12.15
C GLY A 339 -11.96 -2.71 11.56
N CYS A 340 -12.42 -2.21 10.40
CA CYS A 340 -11.92 -0.96 9.82
C CYS A 340 -12.46 0.27 10.57
N HIS A 341 -13.66 0.20 11.13
CA HIS A 341 -14.19 1.24 12.01
C HIS A 341 -13.27 1.45 13.22
N ALA A 342 -12.95 0.35 13.92
CA ALA A 342 -12.07 0.40 15.10
C ALA A 342 -10.61 0.71 14.77
N GLY A 343 -10.09 0.22 13.65
CA GLY A 343 -8.67 0.40 13.28
C GLY A 343 -8.36 1.71 12.54
N ILE A 344 -9.34 2.31 11.87
CA ILE A 344 -9.13 3.48 11.01
C ILE A 344 -9.96 4.65 11.53
N LEU A 345 -11.28 4.52 11.63
CA LEU A 345 -12.14 5.67 11.94
C LEU A 345 -11.98 6.17 13.38
N GLU A 346 -11.93 5.26 14.35
CA GLU A 346 -11.78 5.62 15.77
C GLU A 346 -10.44 6.31 16.09
N PRO A 347 -9.25 5.79 15.69
CA PRO A 347 -7.98 6.46 15.93
C PRO A 347 -7.86 7.81 15.21
N HIS A 348 -8.59 7.98 14.10
CA HIS A 348 -8.67 9.27 13.40
C HIS A 348 -9.67 10.25 14.04
N GLY A 349 -10.46 9.83 15.02
CA GLY A 349 -11.42 10.68 15.73
C GLY A 349 -12.67 11.00 14.90
N VAL A 350 -12.96 10.20 13.86
CA VAL A 350 -13.99 10.49 12.85
C VAL A 350 -15.11 9.46 12.82
N ALA A 351 -15.05 8.46 13.71
CA ALA A 351 -16.15 7.54 13.97
C ALA A 351 -17.51 8.25 14.18
N PRO A 352 -17.62 9.42 14.84
CA PRO A 352 -18.91 10.12 14.97
C PRO A 352 -19.56 10.60 13.66
N LEU A 353 -18.82 10.65 12.55
CA LEU A 353 -19.38 10.94 11.22
C LEU A 353 -20.15 9.75 10.64
N PHE A 354 -20.02 8.58 11.26
CA PHE A 354 -20.67 7.34 10.88
C PHE A 354 -21.79 7.02 11.88
N GLY A 355 -22.75 6.19 11.45
CA GLY A 355 -23.85 5.76 12.31
C GLY A 355 -23.34 5.08 13.58
N SER A 356 -24.05 5.25 14.70
CA SER A 356 -23.63 4.71 16.00
C SER A 356 -23.75 3.18 16.09
N GLU A 357 -24.58 2.56 15.26
CA GLU A 357 -24.81 1.11 15.27
C GLU A 357 -24.48 0.49 13.90
N PRO A 358 -23.69 -0.59 13.89
CA PRO A 358 -23.42 -1.30 12.65
C PRO A 358 -24.64 -2.11 12.21
N LYS A 359 -24.83 -2.22 10.91
CA LYS A 359 -25.83 -3.10 10.30
C LYS A 359 -25.20 -4.44 9.97
N LEU A 360 -25.87 -5.52 10.34
CA LEU A 360 -25.53 -6.86 9.88
C LEU A 360 -25.91 -7.00 8.41
N ILE A 361 -24.96 -7.37 7.56
CA ILE A 361 -25.21 -7.68 6.16
C ILE A 361 -25.10 -9.19 5.99
N GLN A 362 -26.19 -9.83 5.58
CA GLN A 362 -26.21 -11.26 5.29
C GLN A 362 -25.47 -11.56 3.98
N GLY A 363 -24.68 -12.63 3.97
CA GLY A 363 -23.85 -13.01 2.84
C GLY A 363 -22.54 -12.23 2.77
N THR A 364 -21.86 -12.29 1.61
CA THR A 364 -20.53 -11.69 1.44
C THR A 364 -20.64 -10.23 1.00
N ALA A 365 -20.14 -9.32 1.83
CA ALA A 365 -20.06 -7.89 1.56
C ALA A 365 -18.61 -7.39 1.61
N TRP A 366 -18.35 -6.25 0.98
CA TRP A 366 -17.01 -5.69 0.90
C TRP A 366 -16.89 -4.41 1.70
N CYS A 367 -15.80 -4.28 2.47
CA CYS A 367 -15.50 -3.04 3.16
C CYS A 367 -14.93 -2.01 2.19
N ALA A 368 -15.37 -0.75 2.30
CA ALA A 368 -14.84 0.36 1.51
C ALA A 368 -13.31 0.54 1.66
N PHE A 369 -12.76 0.20 2.83
CA PHE A 369 -11.31 0.21 3.08
C PHE A 369 -10.60 -1.10 2.70
N ASN A 370 -11.27 -2.06 2.05
CA ASN A 370 -10.57 -3.23 1.56
C ASN A 370 -9.82 -2.86 0.26
N PRO A 371 -8.49 -3.08 0.15
CA PRO A 371 -7.72 -2.70 -1.05
C PRO A 371 -8.16 -3.34 -2.36
N SER A 372 -9.04 -4.35 -2.31
CA SER A 372 -9.57 -5.06 -3.47
C SER A 372 -10.94 -4.55 -3.93
N VAL A 373 -11.56 -3.58 -3.23
CA VAL A 373 -12.75 -2.93 -3.76
C VAL A 373 -12.38 -1.97 -4.87
N GLU A 374 -13.31 -1.88 -5.81
CA GLU A 374 -13.23 -0.89 -6.87
C GLU A 374 -13.26 0.52 -6.23
N ARG A 375 -12.55 1.48 -6.84
CA ARG A 375 -12.38 2.86 -6.33
C ARG A 375 -11.57 3.03 -5.05
N PHE A 376 -10.94 1.98 -4.51
CA PHE A 376 -10.09 2.08 -3.33
C PHE A 376 -9.06 3.22 -3.41
N GLY A 377 -8.37 3.36 -4.56
CA GLY A 377 -7.40 4.45 -4.75
C GLY A 377 -8.02 5.85 -4.61
N GLY A 378 -9.14 6.10 -5.29
CA GLY A 378 -9.85 7.38 -5.18
C GLY A 378 -10.40 7.64 -3.78
N LEU A 379 -10.87 6.59 -3.10
CA LEU A 379 -11.32 6.68 -1.72
C LEU A 379 -10.16 7.08 -0.78
N VAL A 380 -9.01 6.42 -0.91
CA VAL A 380 -7.82 6.70 -0.08
C VAL A 380 -7.29 8.10 -0.34
N ASP A 381 -7.26 8.57 -1.58
CA ASP A 381 -6.80 9.93 -1.90
C ASP A 381 -7.65 11.01 -1.21
N HIS A 382 -8.99 10.90 -1.29
CA HIS A 382 -9.89 11.85 -0.64
C HIS A 382 -9.94 11.65 0.89
N TRP A 383 -9.73 10.43 1.37
CA TRP A 383 -9.55 10.15 2.81
C TRP A 383 -8.32 10.88 3.35
N LEU A 384 -7.18 10.75 2.67
CA LEU A 384 -5.94 11.43 3.04
C LEU A 384 -6.08 12.95 2.98
N GLU A 385 -6.75 13.49 1.94
CA GLU A 385 -7.09 14.91 1.88
C GLU A 385 -7.90 15.36 3.11
N ALA A 386 -8.95 14.61 3.46
CA ALA A 386 -9.79 14.94 4.61
C ALA A 386 -9.05 14.83 5.94
N VAL A 387 -8.18 13.83 6.11
CA VAL A 387 -7.31 13.67 7.28
C VAL A 387 -6.37 14.88 7.40
N GLU A 388 -5.71 15.25 6.31
CA GLU A 388 -4.68 16.28 6.31
C GLU A 388 -5.23 17.71 6.33
N THR A 389 -6.42 17.96 5.81
CA THR A 389 -7.08 19.29 5.80
C THR A 389 -8.12 19.46 6.93
N GLY A 390 -8.68 18.36 7.42
CA GLY A 390 -9.86 18.34 8.30
C GLY A 390 -11.20 18.55 7.59
N ALA A 391 -11.22 18.62 6.25
CA ALA A 391 -12.40 18.94 5.43
C ALA A 391 -13.29 17.70 5.15
N TRP A 392 -13.78 17.06 6.20
CA TRP A 392 -14.64 15.87 6.12
C TRP A 392 -15.91 15.99 5.26
N PRO A 393 -16.60 17.15 5.20
CA PRO A 393 -17.76 17.31 4.32
C PRO A 393 -17.44 17.12 2.83
N THR A 394 -16.21 17.41 2.39
CA THR A 394 -15.77 17.17 1.01
C THR A 394 -15.68 15.66 0.74
N TYR A 395 -15.10 14.91 1.68
CA TYR A 395 -15.02 13.45 1.60
C TYR A 395 -16.40 12.80 1.62
N GLU A 396 -17.29 13.22 2.52
CA GLU A 396 -18.67 12.71 2.58
C GLU A 396 -19.44 12.97 1.28
N ARG A 397 -19.32 14.18 0.71
CA ARG A 397 -19.94 14.52 -0.58
C ARG A 397 -19.41 13.64 -1.70
N TRP A 398 -18.09 13.43 -1.74
CA TRP A 398 -17.47 12.54 -2.72
C TRP A 398 -18.00 11.11 -2.57
N VAL A 399 -18.00 10.56 -1.35
CA VAL A 399 -18.50 9.21 -1.12
C VAL A 399 -19.99 9.10 -1.48
N SER A 400 -20.82 10.06 -1.08
CA SER A 400 -22.26 10.04 -1.39
C SER A 400 -22.52 10.04 -2.89
N ARG A 401 -21.76 10.83 -3.64
CA ARG A 401 -21.83 10.91 -5.11
C ARG A 401 -21.40 9.61 -5.76
N PHE A 402 -20.21 9.09 -5.44
CA PHE A 402 -19.67 7.90 -6.08
C PHE A 402 -20.36 6.61 -5.62
N ALA A 403 -20.73 6.48 -4.35
CA ALA A 403 -21.43 5.28 -3.86
C ALA A 403 -22.79 5.06 -4.53
N ALA A 404 -23.42 6.10 -5.07
CA ALA A 404 -24.64 5.97 -5.87
C ALA A 404 -24.41 5.44 -7.28
N LEU A 405 -23.17 5.50 -7.80
CA LEU A 405 -22.84 5.14 -9.17
C LEU A 405 -22.41 3.68 -9.29
N PRO A 406 -22.85 2.95 -10.33
CA PRO A 406 -22.33 1.62 -10.63
C PRO A 406 -20.85 1.70 -11.02
N THR A 407 -20.07 0.69 -10.65
CA THR A 407 -18.65 0.70 -10.95
C THR A 407 -18.36 0.61 -12.44
N CYS A 408 -17.31 1.27 -12.91
CA CYS A 408 -16.80 1.14 -14.25
C CYS A 408 -16.57 -0.35 -14.61
N PRO A 409 -17.12 -0.83 -15.74
CA PRO A 409 -16.93 -2.21 -16.17
C PRO A 409 -15.51 -2.49 -16.71
N ASN A 410 -14.64 -1.47 -16.75
CA ASN A 410 -13.31 -1.52 -17.34
C ASN A 410 -13.35 -2.02 -18.79
N PHE A 411 -12.54 -3.03 -19.11
CA PHE A 411 -12.51 -3.66 -20.42
C PHE A 411 -13.60 -4.74 -20.63
N ASN A 412 -14.57 -4.85 -19.73
CA ASN A 412 -15.72 -5.73 -19.92
C ASN A 412 -16.82 -5.02 -20.70
N MET A 413 -17.31 -5.67 -21.75
CA MET A 413 -18.53 -5.25 -22.41
C MET A 413 -19.73 -5.61 -21.52
N VAL A 414 -20.63 -4.67 -21.31
CA VAL A 414 -21.81 -4.86 -20.46
C VAL A 414 -23.05 -4.28 -21.13
N ALA A 415 -24.17 -5.01 -21.05
CA ALA A 415 -25.49 -4.59 -21.51
C ALA A 415 -26.33 -4.01 -20.36
N GLY A 416 -27.44 -3.34 -20.70
CA GLY A 416 -28.44 -2.90 -19.73
C GLY A 416 -27.95 -1.82 -18.76
N ARG A 417 -26.88 -1.09 -19.13
CA ARG A 417 -26.35 0.04 -18.36
C ARG A 417 -26.69 1.37 -19.02
N ARG A 418 -26.66 2.42 -18.21
CA ARG A 418 -26.74 3.81 -18.68
C ARG A 418 -25.36 4.30 -19.10
N TRP A 419 -25.32 5.02 -20.20
CA TRP A 419 -24.09 5.51 -20.82
C TRP A 419 -24.16 7.01 -21.12
N TYR A 420 -22.98 7.61 -21.20
CA TYR A 420 -22.73 9.00 -21.56
C TYR A 420 -21.78 9.05 -22.77
N GLY A 421 -21.69 10.17 -23.49
CA GLY A 421 -20.77 10.32 -24.62
C GLY A 421 -21.45 10.16 -25.98
N TRP A 422 -20.78 9.49 -26.92
CA TRP A 422 -21.30 9.14 -28.24
C TRP A 422 -21.49 7.63 -28.37
N ASP A 423 -22.29 7.14 -29.31
CA ASP A 423 -22.51 5.69 -29.47
C ASP A 423 -21.22 4.93 -29.80
N ASP A 424 -20.33 5.53 -30.59
CA ASP A 424 -19.01 5.01 -30.91
C ASP A 424 -17.94 5.32 -29.84
N LEU A 425 -18.27 6.08 -28.80
CA LEU A 425 -17.38 6.44 -27.71
C LEU A 425 -18.14 6.52 -26.36
N PRO A 426 -18.71 5.39 -25.90
CA PRO A 426 -19.56 5.39 -24.72
C PRO A 426 -18.72 5.46 -23.44
N MET A 427 -19.25 6.12 -22.43
CA MET A 427 -18.62 6.36 -21.14
C MET A 427 -19.58 5.94 -20.03
N CYS A 428 -19.11 5.13 -19.08
CA CYS A 428 -19.94 4.73 -17.94
C CYS A 428 -20.17 5.92 -17.00
N PRO A 429 -21.20 5.88 -16.12
CA PRO A 429 -21.52 7.01 -15.23
C PRO A 429 -20.32 7.45 -14.38
N GLU A 430 -19.56 6.50 -13.83
CA GLU A 430 -18.36 6.82 -13.04
C GLU A 430 -17.27 7.55 -13.84
N CYS A 431 -17.02 7.14 -15.08
CA CYS A 431 -16.02 7.81 -15.91
C CYS A 431 -16.51 9.18 -16.36
N TYR A 432 -17.81 9.35 -16.62
CA TYR A 432 -18.40 10.64 -16.93
C TYR A 432 -18.12 11.65 -15.81
N GLU A 433 -18.38 11.25 -14.58
CA GLU A 433 -18.25 12.08 -13.38
C GLU A 433 -16.79 12.47 -13.08
N THR A 434 -15.81 11.68 -13.54
CA THR A 434 -14.38 11.94 -13.30
C THR A 434 -13.65 12.58 -14.47
N VAL A 435 -14.17 12.49 -15.69
CA VAL A 435 -13.45 12.90 -16.91
C VAL A 435 -14.19 14.01 -17.67
N ALA A 436 -15.51 13.90 -17.80
CA ALA A 436 -16.26 14.71 -18.76
C ALA A 436 -17.25 15.68 -18.13
N GLU A 437 -17.75 15.40 -16.93
CA GLU A 437 -18.70 16.28 -16.26
C GLU A 437 -18.14 17.71 -16.10
N GLY A 438 -18.95 18.72 -16.47
CA GLY A 438 -18.56 20.12 -16.40
C GLY A 438 -17.61 20.60 -17.50
N THR A 439 -17.24 19.73 -18.45
CA THR A 439 -16.40 20.10 -19.60
C THR A 439 -17.23 20.62 -20.77
N GLN A 440 -16.59 21.33 -21.71
CA GLN A 440 -17.26 21.83 -22.91
C GLN A 440 -17.82 20.69 -23.79
N LEU A 441 -17.12 19.54 -23.85
CA LEU A 441 -17.54 18.38 -24.63
C LEU A 441 -18.78 17.68 -24.05
N ALA A 442 -19.06 17.78 -22.75
CA ALA A 442 -20.27 17.17 -22.18
C ALA A 442 -21.55 17.71 -22.83
N SER A 443 -21.52 18.96 -23.30
CA SER A 443 -22.65 19.59 -23.99
C SER A 443 -22.92 19.01 -25.39
N SER A 444 -21.95 18.33 -26.01
CA SER A 444 -22.08 17.72 -27.34
C SER A 444 -22.35 16.21 -27.31
N PHE A 445 -22.49 15.61 -26.12
CA PHE A 445 -22.82 14.20 -25.97
C PHE A 445 -24.24 13.87 -26.46
N GLU A 446 -24.33 12.80 -27.25
CA GLU A 446 -25.57 12.20 -27.75
C GLU A 446 -26.22 11.32 -26.67
N LEU A 447 -25.39 10.53 -25.97
CA LEU A 447 -25.80 9.73 -24.83
C LEU A 447 -25.68 10.57 -23.56
N ARG A 448 -26.79 10.71 -22.83
CA ARG A 448 -26.85 11.41 -21.54
C ARG A 448 -27.69 10.59 -20.59
N ASP A 449 -27.01 9.79 -19.77
CA ASP A 449 -27.66 8.83 -18.88
C ASP A 449 -28.64 7.89 -19.62
N THR A 450 -28.28 7.50 -20.85
CA THR A 450 -29.17 6.76 -21.76
C THR A 450 -28.92 5.26 -21.65
N SER A 451 -29.98 4.47 -21.48
CA SER A 451 -29.88 3.01 -21.50
C SER A 451 -29.76 2.51 -22.93
N VAL A 452 -28.74 1.70 -23.19
CA VAL A 452 -28.50 1.08 -24.50
C VAL A 452 -28.68 -0.43 -24.36
N GLU A 453 -29.44 -1.06 -25.27
CA GLU A 453 -29.73 -2.50 -25.21
C GLU A 453 -28.50 -3.37 -25.51
N GLY A 454 -27.64 -2.92 -26.42
CA GLY A 454 -26.43 -3.64 -26.81
C GLY A 454 -25.32 -3.55 -25.76
N GLU A 455 -24.39 -4.50 -25.80
CA GLU A 455 -23.19 -4.42 -24.99
C GLU A 455 -22.32 -3.23 -25.41
N ARG A 456 -21.73 -2.56 -24.43
CA ARG A 456 -20.83 -1.42 -24.64
C ARG A 456 -19.61 -1.53 -23.73
N LEU A 457 -18.48 -1.02 -24.22
CA LEU A 457 -17.19 -0.95 -23.52
C LEU A 457 -16.96 0.49 -23.04
N CYS A 458 -16.55 0.69 -21.79
CA CYS A 458 -16.19 2.05 -21.36
C CYS A 458 -14.97 2.55 -22.13
N SER A 459 -15.07 3.76 -22.70
CA SER A 459 -13.99 4.40 -23.48
C SER A 459 -13.04 5.27 -22.64
N ALA A 460 -13.25 5.38 -21.33
CA ALA A 460 -12.49 6.28 -20.46
C ALA A 460 -11.95 5.61 -19.18
N TYR A 461 -11.95 4.27 -19.14
CA TYR A 461 -11.53 3.55 -17.94
C TYR A 461 -10.01 3.61 -17.71
N SER A 462 -9.21 3.69 -18.77
CA SER A 462 -7.76 3.58 -18.72
C SER A 462 -7.04 4.94 -18.74
N GLN A 463 -5.78 4.94 -18.33
CA GLN A 463 -5.00 6.16 -18.22
C GLN A 463 -4.66 6.74 -19.59
N HIS A 464 -4.33 5.92 -20.59
CA HIS A 464 -4.05 6.40 -21.95
C HIS A 464 -5.31 7.05 -22.55
N MET A 465 -6.46 6.39 -22.40
CA MET A 465 -7.72 6.96 -22.87
C MET A 465 -8.08 8.24 -22.13
N ARG A 466 -7.89 8.31 -20.81
CA ARG A 466 -8.08 9.56 -20.04
C ARG A 466 -7.16 10.69 -20.53
N GLY A 467 -5.92 10.38 -20.91
CA GLY A 467 -5.00 11.34 -21.54
C GLY A 467 -5.57 11.91 -22.85
N ARG A 468 -6.06 11.03 -23.74
CA ARG A 468 -6.68 11.45 -25.00
C ARG A 468 -8.01 12.20 -24.80
N TRP A 469 -8.79 11.83 -23.79
CA TRP A 469 -9.96 12.60 -23.39
C TRP A 469 -9.57 14.01 -22.94
N ALA A 470 -8.52 14.15 -22.13
CA ALA A 470 -8.03 15.46 -21.69
C ALA A 470 -7.51 16.32 -22.87
N GLU A 471 -6.83 15.72 -23.84
CA GLU A 471 -6.42 16.39 -25.09
C GLU A 471 -7.64 16.88 -25.89
N ALA A 472 -8.64 16.02 -26.09
CA ALA A 472 -9.88 16.37 -26.80
C ALA A 472 -10.67 17.48 -26.09
N ILE A 473 -10.76 17.41 -24.76
CA ILE A 473 -11.41 18.45 -23.94
C ILE A 473 -10.68 19.79 -24.08
N SER A 474 -9.35 19.77 -24.09
CA SER A 474 -8.52 20.97 -24.23
C SER A 474 -8.63 21.59 -25.63
N ALA A 475 -8.75 20.76 -26.67
CA ALA A 475 -8.94 21.19 -28.05
C ALA A 475 -10.39 21.59 -28.37
N GLY A 476 -11.36 21.16 -27.56
CA GLY A 476 -12.79 21.32 -27.86
C GLY A 476 -13.28 20.45 -29.03
N ASP A 477 -12.49 19.47 -29.46
CA ASP A 477 -12.79 18.58 -30.59
C ASP A 477 -12.52 17.12 -30.24
N ALA A 478 -13.49 16.25 -30.52
CA ALA A 478 -13.43 14.81 -30.25
C ALA A 478 -13.08 13.98 -31.49
N ALA A 479 -12.86 14.56 -32.67
CA ALA A 479 -12.64 13.82 -33.92
C ALA A 479 -11.46 12.84 -33.83
N GLY A 480 -10.30 13.30 -33.35
CA GLY A 480 -9.11 12.45 -33.19
C GLY A 480 -9.30 11.33 -32.16
N LEU A 481 -10.05 11.61 -31.08
CA LEU A 481 -10.37 10.63 -30.04
C LEU A 481 -11.31 9.53 -30.56
N ARG A 482 -12.34 9.91 -31.33
CA ARG A 482 -13.29 8.97 -31.95
C ARG A 482 -12.59 8.07 -32.95
N GLU A 483 -11.70 8.62 -33.77
CA GLU A 483 -10.93 7.82 -34.74
C GLU A 483 -9.98 6.83 -34.03
N PHE A 484 -9.29 7.27 -32.99
CA PHE A 484 -8.48 6.36 -32.18
C PHE A 484 -9.32 5.26 -31.53
N ASN A 485 -10.54 5.56 -31.06
CA ASN A 485 -11.39 4.55 -30.46
C ASN A 485 -11.83 3.47 -31.45
N LYS A 486 -12.03 3.79 -32.74
CA LYS A 486 -12.28 2.76 -33.77
C LYS A 486 -11.10 1.79 -33.89
N TYR A 487 -9.89 2.33 -33.96
CA TYR A 487 -8.67 1.51 -33.96
C TYR A 487 -8.59 0.65 -32.70
N ARG A 488 -8.78 1.24 -31.52
CA ARG A 488 -8.82 0.53 -30.23
C ARG A 488 -9.85 -0.59 -30.21
N MET A 489 -11.07 -0.38 -30.71
CA MET A 489 -12.09 -1.43 -30.79
C MET A 489 -11.70 -2.56 -31.75
N SER A 490 -10.96 -2.26 -32.82
CA SER A 490 -10.40 -3.29 -33.71
C SER A 490 -9.34 -4.15 -33.00
N VAL A 491 -8.52 -3.55 -32.13
CA VAL A 491 -7.55 -4.27 -31.28
C VAL A 491 -8.28 -5.11 -30.23
N TYR A 492 -9.32 -4.55 -29.60
CA TYR A 492 -10.16 -5.28 -28.63
C TYR A 492 -10.70 -6.57 -29.21
N ALA A 493 -11.32 -6.50 -30.40
CA ALA A 493 -11.94 -7.64 -31.07
C ALA A 493 -10.94 -8.78 -31.36
N GLN A 494 -9.67 -8.43 -31.61
CA GLN A 494 -8.60 -9.40 -31.90
C GLN A 494 -7.94 -9.98 -30.64
N THR A 495 -8.01 -9.28 -29.51
CA THR A 495 -7.18 -9.61 -28.32
C THR A 495 -8.00 -10.05 -27.12
N VAL A 496 -8.94 -9.21 -26.65
CA VAL A 496 -9.58 -9.36 -25.33
C VAL A 496 -10.39 -10.65 -25.20
N PRO A 497 -11.27 -11.03 -26.17
CA PRO A 497 -11.99 -12.29 -26.09
C PRO A 497 -11.05 -13.50 -26.02
N ARG A 498 -9.95 -13.46 -26.78
CA ARG A 498 -9.01 -14.58 -26.89
C ARG A 498 -8.22 -14.78 -25.59
N PHE A 499 -7.63 -13.74 -25.01
CA PHE A 499 -6.89 -13.92 -23.75
C PHE A 499 -7.82 -14.28 -22.58
N LYS A 500 -9.07 -13.77 -22.56
CA LYS A 500 -10.07 -14.18 -21.55
C LYS A 500 -10.40 -15.66 -21.64
N MET A 501 -10.61 -16.17 -22.86
CA MET A 501 -10.84 -17.59 -23.10
C MET A 501 -9.65 -18.44 -22.62
N LEU A 502 -8.41 -18.03 -22.96
CA LEU A 502 -7.20 -18.72 -22.50
C LEU A 502 -7.09 -18.73 -20.96
N ALA A 503 -7.35 -17.60 -20.30
CA ALA A 503 -7.32 -17.48 -18.85
C ALA A 503 -8.40 -18.32 -18.14
N GLN A 504 -9.61 -18.39 -18.70
CA GLN A 504 -10.69 -19.25 -18.20
C GLN A 504 -10.34 -20.73 -18.33
N MET A 505 -9.82 -21.16 -19.48
CA MET A 505 -9.35 -22.54 -19.67
C MET A 505 -8.22 -22.88 -18.69
N GLN A 506 -7.28 -21.98 -18.47
CA GLN A 506 -6.20 -22.17 -17.50
C GLN A 506 -6.73 -22.33 -16.08
N THR A 507 -7.70 -21.51 -15.67
CA THR A 507 -8.30 -21.58 -14.32
C THR A 507 -9.01 -22.91 -14.12
N MET A 508 -9.79 -23.36 -15.11
CA MET A 508 -10.48 -24.65 -15.08
C MET A 508 -9.49 -25.81 -14.99
N GLN A 509 -8.43 -25.80 -15.80
CA GLN A 509 -7.40 -26.84 -15.78
C GLN A 509 -6.61 -26.85 -14.47
N ASN A 510 -6.31 -25.69 -13.89
CA ASN A 510 -5.67 -25.59 -12.58
C ASN A 510 -6.56 -26.14 -11.46
N GLN A 511 -7.87 -25.84 -11.48
CA GLN A 511 -8.82 -26.41 -10.52
C GLN A 511 -8.90 -27.94 -10.64
N LEU A 512 -8.94 -28.45 -11.87
CA LEU A 512 -8.92 -29.90 -12.12
C LEU A 512 -7.61 -30.52 -11.60
N ALA A 513 -6.45 -29.92 -11.90
CA ALA A 513 -5.15 -30.40 -11.43
C ALA A 513 -5.08 -30.46 -9.89
N LEU A 514 -5.54 -29.40 -9.20
CA LEU A 514 -5.58 -29.36 -7.74
C LEU A 514 -6.52 -30.40 -7.16
N SER A 515 -7.69 -30.62 -7.79
CA SER A 515 -8.63 -31.66 -7.35
C SER A 515 -8.01 -33.06 -7.41
N GLN A 516 -7.23 -33.35 -8.45
CA GLN A 516 -6.52 -34.62 -8.60
C GLN A 516 -5.39 -34.78 -7.58
N MET A 517 -4.65 -33.71 -7.28
CA MET A 517 -3.63 -33.74 -6.23
C MET A 517 -4.24 -33.97 -4.84
N MET A 518 -5.40 -33.35 -4.55
CA MET A 518 -6.13 -33.56 -3.29
C MET A 518 -6.66 -35.00 -3.17
N LEU A 519 -7.17 -35.56 -4.27
CA LEU A 519 -7.54 -36.98 -4.32
C LEU A 519 -6.33 -37.88 -4.04
N GLY A 520 -5.18 -37.57 -4.64
CA GLY A 520 -3.91 -38.26 -4.38
C GLY A 520 -3.54 -38.27 -2.90
N LEU A 521 -3.63 -37.13 -2.21
CA LEU A 521 -3.35 -37.03 -0.76
C LEU A 521 -4.31 -37.84 0.10
N SER A 522 -5.61 -37.85 -0.24
CA SER A 522 -6.62 -38.63 0.46
C SER A 522 -6.36 -40.13 0.32
N LEU A 523 -6.04 -40.58 -0.89
CA LEU A 523 -5.71 -41.97 -1.17
C LEU A 523 -4.39 -42.39 -0.54
N GLN A 524 -3.42 -41.48 -0.43
CA GLN A 524 -2.18 -41.72 0.31
C GLN A 524 -2.43 -41.94 1.81
N HIS A 525 -3.38 -41.19 2.41
CA HIS A 525 -3.81 -41.44 3.78
C HIS A 525 -4.51 -42.79 3.93
N ALA A 526 -5.38 -43.16 2.98
CA ALA A 526 -6.03 -44.45 2.97
C ALA A 526 -5.01 -45.61 2.83
N ASP A 527 -3.98 -45.44 2.01
CA ASP A 527 -2.86 -46.38 1.89
C ASP A 527 -2.12 -46.54 3.22
N ALA A 528 -1.78 -45.43 3.89
CA ALA A 528 -1.12 -45.46 5.20
C ALA A 528 -1.96 -46.18 6.27
N ILE A 529 -3.28 -45.97 6.29
CA ILE A 529 -4.20 -46.64 7.23
C ILE A 529 -4.33 -48.13 6.88
N SER A 530 -4.37 -48.49 5.60
CA SER A 530 -4.45 -49.89 5.17
C SER A 530 -3.23 -50.71 5.61
N GLY A 531 -2.05 -50.08 5.72
CA GLY A 531 -0.83 -50.71 6.22
C GLY A 531 -0.86 -51.08 7.71
N TRP A 532 -1.77 -50.50 8.50
CA TRP A 532 -1.88 -50.78 9.95
C TRP A 532 -2.61 -52.10 10.24
N GLY A 533 -3.35 -52.65 9.27
CA GLY A 533 -4.06 -53.93 9.38
C GLY A 533 -3.20 -55.19 9.15
N GLY A 534 -1.89 -55.02 8.91
CA GLY A 534 -0.96 -56.10 8.54
C GLY A 534 -0.70 -56.15 7.03
N SER A 535 0.57 -56.31 6.63
CA SER A 535 0.95 -56.29 5.21
C SER A 535 0.45 -57.54 4.48
N SER A 536 -0.22 -57.38 3.35
CA SER A 536 -0.67 -58.51 2.52
C SER A 536 0.47 -59.30 1.85
N GLY A 537 1.70 -58.76 1.85
CA GLY A 537 2.87 -59.37 1.20
C GLY A 537 2.89 -59.23 -0.33
N TYR A 538 1.86 -58.63 -0.92
CA TYR A 538 1.76 -58.35 -2.35
C TYR A 538 2.02 -56.86 -2.63
N GLU A 539 2.79 -56.58 -3.68
CA GLU A 539 2.97 -55.24 -4.21
C GLU A 539 2.00 -54.99 -5.38
N TYR A 540 1.38 -53.81 -5.38
CA TYR A 540 0.43 -53.35 -6.39
C TYR A 540 1.09 -52.24 -7.19
N GLY A 541 1.03 -52.29 -8.52
CA GLY A 541 1.54 -51.22 -9.37
C GLY A 541 2.24 -51.70 -10.65
N ASN A 542 3.02 -50.80 -11.25
CA ASN A 542 3.79 -51.06 -12.47
C ASN A 542 5.02 -50.15 -12.54
N SER A 543 5.85 -50.34 -13.58
CA SER A 543 7.10 -49.59 -13.77
C SER A 543 6.93 -48.07 -13.97
N SER A 544 5.73 -47.59 -14.30
CA SER A 544 5.46 -46.15 -14.50
C SER A 544 5.00 -45.45 -13.23
N LEU A 545 4.24 -46.13 -12.37
CA LEU A 545 3.65 -45.58 -11.13
C LEU A 545 4.41 -45.98 -9.85
N GLY A 546 5.35 -46.91 -9.96
CA GLY A 546 5.98 -47.57 -8.81
C GLY A 546 5.13 -48.72 -8.25
N TYR A 547 5.74 -49.49 -7.36
CA TYR A 547 5.11 -50.59 -6.64
C TYR A 547 4.77 -50.15 -5.22
N HIS A 548 3.55 -50.43 -4.77
CA HIS A 548 2.95 -49.94 -3.53
C HIS A 548 2.36 -51.08 -2.72
N SER A 549 2.23 -50.91 -1.40
CA SER A 549 1.70 -51.95 -0.51
C SER A 549 0.18 -52.17 -0.61
N SER A 550 -0.55 -51.26 -1.26
CA SER A 550 -1.99 -51.37 -1.49
C SER A 550 -2.42 -50.73 -2.82
N GLN A 551 -3.65 -51.05 -3.25
CA GLN A 551 -4.28 -50.42 -4.40
C GLN A 551 -4.49 -48.90 -4.19
N TYR A 552 -4.67 -48.44 -2.95
CA TYR A 552 -4.79 -47.01 -2.63
C TYR A 552 -3.51 -46.24 -2.94
N GLY A 553 -2.33 -46.86 -2.75
CA GLY A 553 -1.04 -46.27 -3.13
C GLY A 553 -0.89 -46.11 -4.65
N VAL A 554 -1.34 -47.09 -5.43
CA VAL A 554 -1.37 -47.02 -6.91
C VAL A 554 -2.30 -45.91 -7.39
N ASP A 555 -3.51 -45.85 -6.83
CA ASP A 555 -4.52 -44.86 -7.22
C ASP A 555 -4.07 -43.44 -6.80
N SER A 556 -3.38 -43.32 -5.67
CA SER A 556 -2.74 -42.06 -5.23
C SER A 556 -1.67 -41.58 -6.21
N ALA A 557 -0.74 -42.47 -6.60
CA ALA A 557 0.32 -42.14 -7.55
C ALA A 557 -0.24 -41.71 -8.91
N LYS A 558 -1.27 -42.41 -9.40
CA LYS A 558 -1.97 -42.05 -10.64
C LYS A 558 -2.63 -40.67 -10.56
N ALA A 559 -3.32 -40.37 -9.46
CA ALA A 559 -3.96 -39.07 -9.26
C ALA A 559 -2.93 -37.93 -9.21
N PHE A 560 -1.75 -38.15 -8.59
CA PHE A 560 -0.66 -37.17 -8.62
C PHE A 560 -0.08 -36.96 -10.02
N ASP A 561 0.14 -38.02 -10.81
CA ASP A 561 0.62 -37.92 -12.19
C ASP A 561 -0.37 -37.17 -13.09
N GLU A 562 -1.65 -37.50 -13.00
CA GLU A 562 -2.73 -36.81 -13.72
C GLU A 562 -2.82 -35.34 -13.32
N GLY A 563 -2.69 -35.03 -12.02
CA GLY A 563 -2.63 -33.66 -11.51
C GLY A 563 -1.44 -32.87 -12.08
N ARG A 564 -0.24 -33.45 -12.05
CA ARG A 564 0.98 -32.82 -12.61
C ARG A 564 0.88 -32.60 -14.11
N ALA A 565 0.40 -33.59 -14.86
CA ALA A 565 0.23 -33.49 -16.32
C ALA A 565 -0.81 -32.42 -16.69
N THR A 566 -1.92 -32.36 -15.96
CA THR A 566 -2.98 -31.34 -16.17
C THR A 566 -2.45 -29.94 -15.88
N MET A 567 -1.64 -29.78 -14.82
CA MET A 567 -0.99 -28.51 -14.49
C MET A 567 0.02 -28.07 -15.58
N ALA A 568 0.78 -29.00 -16.15
CA ALA A 568 1.68 -28.70 -17.27
C ALA A 568 0.92 -28.21 -18.52
N ARG A 569 -0.24 -28.82 -18.82
CA ARG A 569 -1.11 -28.38 -19.94
C ARG A 569 -1.71 -26.99 -19.70
N ALA A 570 -2.07 -26.67 -18.45
CA ALA A 570 -2.56 -25.34 -18.07
C ALA A 570 -1.56 -24.23 -18.34
N ASN A 571 -0.26 -24.54 -18.34
CA ASN A 571 0.79 -23.55 -18.54
C ASN A 571 1.14 -23.30 -20.02
N GLY A 572 0.73 -24.15 -20.95
CA GLY A 572 1.05 -24.02 -22.38
C GLY A 572 0.59 -22.70 -23.02
N PRO A 573 -0.68 -22.27 -22.83
CA PRO A 573 -1.19 -21.05 -23.46
C PRO A 573 -0.80 -19.71 -22.78
N ILE A 574 0.02 -19.73 -21.72
CA ILE A 574 0.34 -18.52 -20.94
C ILE A 574 1.05 -17.46 -21.81
N ALA A 575 1.98 -17.88 -22.67
CA ALA A 575 2.75 -16.95 -23.51
C ALA A 575 1.85 -16.22 -24.52
N GLU A 576 0.92 -16.94 -25.16
CA GLU A 576 -0.06 -16.35 -26.08
C GLU A 576 -0.99 -15.37 -25.33
N ALA A 577 -1.50 -15.77 -24.17
CA ALA A 577 -2.36 -14.91 -23.35
C ALA A 577 -1.64 -13.62 -22.90
N SER A 578 -0.36 -13.74 -22.53
CA SER A 578 0.47 -12.59 -22.16
C SER A 578 0.68 -11.65 -23.34
N TYR A 579 1.09 -12.18 -24.50
CA TYR A 579 1.28 -11.38 -25.70
C TYR A 579 0.02 -10.60 -26.10
N LEU A 580 -1.14 -11.27 -26.12
CA LEU A 580 -2.42 -10.61 -26.45
C LEU A 580 -2.82 -9.54 -25.44
N LYS A 581 -2.50 -9.75 -24.16
CA LYS A 581 -2.69 -8.75 -23.12
C LYS A 581 -1.78 -7.54 -23.34
N ASP A 582 -0.52 -7.74 -23.71
CA ASP A 582 0.42 -6.65 -23.98
C ASP A 582 -0.03 -5.81 -25.19
N VAL A 583 -0.54 -6.46 -26.24
CA VAL A 583 -1.12 -5.75 -27.41
C VAL A 583 -2.33 -4.89 -27.01
N TRP A 584 -3.20 -5.39 -26.13
CA TRP A 584 -4.31 -4.59 -25.60
C TRP A 584 -3.82 -3.44 -24.71
N GLN A 585 -2.84 -3.69 -23.85
CA GLN A 585 -2.26 -2.68 -22.97
C GLN A 585 -1.55 -1.56 -23.74
N ALA A 586 -1.08 -1.79 -24.96
CA ALA A 586 -0.50 -0.74 -25.79
C ALA A 586 -1.50 0.34 -26.21
N VAL A 587 -2.82 0.08 -26.13
CA VAL A 587 -3.88 1.04 -26.49
C VAL A 587 -4.70 1.53 -25.28
N GLU A 588 -4.26 1.22 -24.06
CA GLU A 588 -4.93 1.51 -22.77
C GLU A 588 -3.98 2.20 -21.78
#